data_AF-A0A7R9YP03-F1
#
_entry.id   AF-A0A7R9YP03-F1
#
_cell.length_a   1.000
_cell.length_b   1.000
_cell.length_c   1.000
_cell.angle_alpha   90.00
_cell.angle_beta   90.00
_cell.angle_gamma   90.00
#
_symmetry.space_group_name_H-M   'P 1'
#
loop_
_entity.id
_entity.type
_entity.pdbx_description
1 polymer ?
#
loop_
_entity_poly.entity_id
_entity_poly.type
_entity_poly.pdbx_seq_one_letter_code
_entity_poly.pdbx_strand_id
1 'polypeptide(L)'
;SNKVGMVAWLLTLATPEYPHGREAVLIANDLSIENGTFGPLEDEVFQKASALARARRLPRIFVGANSGARFGLSESVKQRFRVEWNEWDEPHKGIKYLYLTHKDREALGDSVVTERVVVRLSAARRALQGGGLGIGAESGFESDEAG
;
A
#
# COMPACT_ATOMS: atom_id res chain seq x y z
N SER A 1 -0.97 -8.29 24.43
CA SER A 1 -0.22 -7.32 23.61
C SER A 1 -1.18 -6.59 22.68
N ASN A 2 -0.79 -5.43 22.18
CA ASN A 2 -1.47 -4.69 21.11
C ASN A 2 -1.30 -5.42 19.75
N LYS A 3 -2.27 -5.21 18.84
CA LYS A 3 -2.28 -5.83 17.50
C LYS A 3 -1.91 -4.86 16.37
N VAL A 4 -1.77 -3.58 16.70
CA VAL A 4 -1.53 -2.47 15.76
C VAL A 4 -0.44 -1.57 16.35
N GLY A 5 0.27 -0.83 15.49
CA GLY A 5 1.40 0.04 15.83
C GLY A 5 1.02 1.35 16.54
N MET A 6 -0.18 1.43 17.11
CA MET A 6 -0.73 2.59 17.80
C MET A 6 -1.40 2.17 19.10
N VAL A 7 -1.10 2.87 20.19
CA VAL A 7 -1.67 2.60 21.51
C VAL A 7 -2.18 3.89 22.12
N ALA A 8 -3.29 3.80 22.86
CA ALA A 8 -3.88 4.95 23.54
C ALA A 8 -4.31 4.58 24.96
N TRP A 9 -4.16 5.54 25.87
CA TRP A 9 -4.55 5.44 27.28
C TRP A 9 -5.35 6.66 27.71
N LEU A 10 -6.31 6.42 28.59
CA LEU A 10 -6.89 7.46 29.44
C LEU A 10 -6.15 7.41 30.78
N LEU A 11 -5.43 8.46 31.08
CA LEU A 11 -4.61 8.58 32.29
C LEU A 11 -5.30 9.50 33.29
N THR A 12 -5.20 9.18 34.57
CA THR A 12 -5.49 10.12 35.67
C THR A 12 -4.18 10.47 36.34
N LEU A 13 -3.75 11.73 36.20
CA LEU A 13 -2.46 12.23 36.68
C LEU A 13 -2.70 13.11 37.90
N ALA A 14 -2.17 12.70 39.05
CA ALA A 14 -2.10 13.57 40.24
C ALA A 14 -0.83 14.44 40.15
N THR A 15 -1.01 15.75 40.16
CA THR A 15 0.08 16.74 40.15
C THR A 15 -0.08 17.67 41.35
N PRO A 16 0.95 18.46 41.75
CA PRO A 16 0.80 19.45 42.81
C PRO A 16 -0.37 20.43 42.57
N GLU A 17 -0.63 20.79 41.32
CA GLU A 17 -1.73 21.67 40.92
C GLU A 17 -3.09 20.95 40.91
N TYR A 18 -3.09 19.62 40.72
CA TYR A 18 -4.30 18.77 40.72
C TYR A 18 -4.10 17.54 41.64
N PRO A 19 -4.10 17.70 42.98
CA PRO A 19 -3.84 16.59 43.91
C PRO A 19 -4.89 15.48 43.85
N HIS A 20 -6.12 15.81 43.45
CA HIS A 20 -7.22 14.85 43.24
C HIS A 20 -7.19 14.18 41.86
N GLY A 21 -6.21 14.50 41.02
CA GLY A 21 -6.06 13.95 39.68
C GLY A 21 -6.71 14.81 38.60
N ARG A 22 -6.11 14.76 37.41
CA ARG A 22 -6.64 15.28 36.15
C ARG A 22 -6.55 14.21 35.08
N GLU A 23 -7.60 14.09 34.27
CA GLU A 23 -7.59 13.18 33.13
C GLU A 23 -6.83 13.75 31.92
N ALA A 24 -6.13 12.88 31.20
CA ALA A 24 -5.52 13.18 29.91
C ALA A 24 -5.56 11.95 29.00
N VAL A 25 -5.61 12.18 27.69
CA VAL A 25 -5.48 11.11 26.69
C VAL A 25 -4.04 11.09 26.19
N LEU A 26 -3.35 9.97 26.37
CA LEU A 26 -2.01 9.72 25.81
C LEU A 26 -2.15 8.79 24.61
N ILE A 27 -1.54 9.16 23.50
CA ILE A 27 -1.44 8.33 22.28
C ILE A 27 0.05 8.17 21.95
N ALA A 28 0.49 6.96 21.62
CA ALA A 28 1.86 6.69 21.24
C ALA A 28 1.95 5.65 20.13
N ASN A 29 2.94 5.81 19.25
CA ASN A 29 3.35 4.77 18.32
C ASN A 29 4.06 3.63 19.05
N ASP A 30 3.88 2.41 18.56
CA ASP A 30 4.70 1.27 18.94
C ASP A 30 5.69 0.96 17.82
N LEU A 31 6.96 1.32 18.05
CA LEU A 31 8.04 1.11 17.08
C LEU A 31 8.34 -0.36 16.79
N SER A 32 7.96 -1.27 17.69
CA SER A 32 8.19 -2.71 17.49
C SER A 32 7.28 -3.31 16.42
N ILE A 33 6.19 -2.61 16.06
CA ILE A 33 5.27 -3.01 15.01
C ILE A 33 5.51 -2.13 13.80
N GLU A 34 6.11 -2.72 12.76
CA GLU A 34 6.33 -2.09 11.46
C GLU A 34 6.98 -0.69 11.58
N ASN A 35 7.96 -0.54 12.46
CA ASN A 35 8.68 0.72 12.73
C ASN A 35 7.75 1.91 13.05
N GLY A 36 6.60 1.64 13.67
CA GLY A 36 5.63 2.66 14.04
C GLY A 36 4.98 3.36 12.83
N THR A 37 4.93 2.73 11.66
CA THR A 37 4.24 3.30 10.49
C THR A 37 2.74 3.48 10.75
N PHE A 38 2.16 4.46 10.06
CA PHE A 38 0.73 4.73 10.07
C PHE A 38 0.02 3.96 8.96
N GLY A 39 -0.75 2.94 9.33
CA GLY A 39 -1.73 2.28 8.48
C GLY A 39 -3.17 2.64 8.86
N PRO A 40 -4.17 2.14 8.11
CA PRO A 40 -5.58 2.46 8.35
C PRO A 40 -6.08 2.12 9.77
N LEU A 41 -5.55 1.04 10.36
CA LEU A 41 -5.93 0.62 11.71
C LEU A 41 -5.29 1.50 12.79
N GLU A 42 -4.02 1.90 12.60
CA GLU A 42 -3.35 2.86 13.46
C GLU A 42 -4.04 4.23 13.43
N ASP A 43 -4.46 4.68 12.24
CA ASP A 43 -5.26 5.89 12.04
C ASP A 43 -6.59 5.82 12.80
N GLU A 44 -7.27 4.67 12.77
CA GLU A 44 -8.56 4.48 13.46
C GLU A 44 -8.40 4.63 14.99
N VAL A 45 -7.34 4.05 15.57
CA VAL A 45 -7.02 4.21 17.00
C VAL A 45 -6.76 5.67 17.33
N PHE A 46 -5.90 6.33 16.53
CA PHE A 46 -5.56 7.73 16.73
C PHE A 46 -6.81 8.63 16.64
N GLN A 47 -7.67 8.39 15.65
CA GLN A 47 -8.90 9.14 15.43
C GLN A 47 -9.87 8.98 16.60
N LYS A 48 -10.13 7.75 17.05
CA LYS A 48 -11.06 7.46 18.15
C LYS A 48 -10.58 8.03 19.47
N ALA A 49 -9.30 7.86 19.81
CA ALA A 49 -8.71 8.45 21.02
C ALA A 49 -8.76 9.98 20.99
N SER A 50 -8.49 10.57 19.82
CA SER A 50 -8.59 12.02 19.63
C SER A 50 -10.03 12.54 19.73
N ALA A 51 -11.01 11.79 19.23
CA ALA A 51 -12.42 12.13 19.34
C ALA A 51 -12.89 12.10 20.81
N LEU A 52 -12.47 11.09 21.57
CA LEU A 52 -12.71 11.00 23.02
C LEU A 52 -12.15 12.22 23.76
N ALA A 53 -10.89 12.58 23.49
CA ALA A 53 -10.24 13.73 24.13
C ALA A 53 -11.02 15.02 23.87
N ARG A 54 -11.44 15.26 22.61
CA ARG A 54 -12.26 16.43 22.25
C ARG A 54 -13.62 16.42 22.94
N ALA A 55 -14.32 15.28 22.92
CA ALA A 55 -15.66 15.16 23.51
C ALA A 55 -15.65 15.46 25.02
N ARG A 56 -14.60 15.04 25.73
CA ARG A 56 -14.42 15.26 27.17
C ARG A 56 -13.64 16.54 27.52
N ARG A 57 -13.20 17.31 26.51
CA ARG A 57 -12.33 18.50 26.68
C ARG A 57 -11.05 18.20 27.47
N LEU A 58 -10.46 17.03 27.24
CA LEU A 58 -9.22 16.59 27.88
C LEU A 58 -7.99 17.02 27.06
N PRO A 59 -6.87 17.32 27.72
CA PRO A 59 -5.57 17.40 27.05
C PRO A 59 -5.28 16.08 26.32
N ARG A 60 -4.81 16.19 25.07
CA ARG A 60 -4.36 15.06 24.27
C ARG A 60 -2.85 15.19 24.03
N ILE A 61 -2.09 14.23 24.52
CA ILE A 61 -0.64 14.15 24.36
C ILE A 61 -0.35 13.06 23.32
N PHE A 62 0.48 13.38 22.33
CA PHE A 62 0.92 12.43 21.32
C PHE A 62 2.45 12.28 21.35
N VAL A 63 2.92 11.06 21.57
CA VAL A 63 4.34 10.71 21.47
C VAL A 63 4.60 10.15 20.08
N GLY A 64 4.99 11.05 19.18
CA GLY A 64 5.26 10.74 17.78
C GLY A 64 6.69 10.23 17.58
N ALA A 65 6.84 8.91 17.61
CA ALA A 65 8.04 8.22 17.16
C ALA A 65 7.64 7.22 16.07
N ASN A 66 7.63 7.69 14.81
CA ASN A 66 7.14 6.93 13.67
C ASN A 66 8.00 7.16 12.43
N SER A 67 7.78 6.31 11.43
CA SER A 67 8.42 6.36 10.11
C SER A 67 7.47 6.91 9.02
N GLY A 68 6.39 7.58 9.41
CA GLY A 68 5.38 8.13 8.49
C GLY A 68 4.33 7.12 8.04
N ALA A 69 3.69 7.38 6.90
CA ALA A 69 2.67 6.50 6.34
C ALA A 69 3.26 5.16 5.91
N ARG A 70 2.50 4.08 6.11
CA ARG A 70 2.89 2.74 5.68
C ARG A 70 3.00 2.70 4.15
N PHE A 71 4.21 2.56 3.63
CA PHE A 71 4.47 2.31 2.22
C PHE A 71 4.51 0.80 1.96
N GLY A 72 3.63 0.30 1.09
CA GLY A 72 3.56 -1.12 0.75
C GLY A 72 3.20 -1.34 -0.71
N LEU A 73 3.93 -2.22 -1.37
CA LEU A 73 3.56 -2.75 -2.68
C LEU A 73 2.82 -4.07 -2.50
N SER A 74 1.89 -4.36 -3.41
CA SER A 74 1.18 -5.65 -3.39
C SER A 74 2.12 -6.78 -3.80
N GLU A 75 2.59 -7.56 -2.83
CA GLU A 75 3.48 -8.70 -3.10
C GLU A 75 2.83 -9.77 -3.98
N SER A 76 1.51 -9.95 -3.89
CA SER A 76 0.78 -10.90 -4.74
C SER A 76 0.79 -10.49 -6.20
N VAL A 77 0.70 -9.19 -6.49
CA VAL A 77 0.79 -8.61 -7.84
C VAL A 77 2.24 -8.67 -8.33
N LYS A 78 3.19 -8.28 -7.48
CA LYS A 78 4.63 -8.28 -7.79
C LYS A 78 5.14 -9.65 -8.23
N GLN A 79 4.63 -10.73 -7.64
CA GLN A 79 5.00 -12.11 -7.98
C GLN A 79 4.38 -12.62 -9.30
N ARG A 80 3.42 -11.90 -9.88
CA ARG A 80 2.60 -12.39 -11.00
C ARG A 80 2.71 -11.57 -12.27
N PHE A 81 2.98 -10.26 -12.18
CA PHE A 81 3.12 -9.46 -13.38
C PHE A 81 4.33 -9.91 -14.20
N ARG A 82 4.21 -9.76 -15.51
CA ARG A 82 5.26 -10.02 -16.48
C ARG A 82 5.55 -8.73 -17.21
N VAL A 83 6.76 -8.64 -17.77
CA VAL A 83 7.21 -7.48 -18.54
C VAL A 83 7.14 -7.84 -20.02
N GLU A 84 6.51 -6.97 -20.80
CA GLU A 84 6.69 -6.96 -22.24
C GLU A 84 7.81 -5.97 -22.58
N TRP A 85 8.91 -6.48 -23.11
CA TRP A 85 10.07 -5.66 -23.47
C TRP A 85 9.90 -5.01 -24.84
N ASN A 86 10.56 -3.88 -25.05
CA ASN A 86 10.70 -3.31 -26.39
C ASN A 86 11.39 -4.30 -27.32
N GLU A 87 12.50 -4.87 -26.83
CA GLU A 87 13.28 -5.92 -27.46
C GLU A 87 13.66 -6.98 -26.41
N TRP A 88 13.33 -8.25 -26.68
CA TRP A 88 13.50 -9.34 -25.71
C TRP A 88 14.96 -9.70 -25.43
N ASP A 89 15.83 -9.53 -26.43
CA ASP A 89 17.26 -9.80 -26.31
C ASP A 89 18.03 -8.58 -25.74
N GLU A 90 17.37 -7.41 -25.66
CA GLU A 90 17.97 -6.15 -25.21
C GLU A 90 17.09 -5.40 -24.18
N PRO A 91 16.93 -5.91 -22.94
CA PRO A 91 16.02 -5.34 -21.94
C PRO A 91 16.30 -3.88 -21.55
N HIS A 92 17.55 -3.43 -21.72
CA HIS A 92 17.97 -2.05 -21.45
C HIS A 92 17.33 -1.03 -22.41
N LYS A 93 16.79 -1.47 -23.55
CA LYS A 93 16.01 -0.64 -24.48
C LYS A 93 14.59 -0.33 -23.96
N GLY A 94 14.24 -0.81 -22.78
CA GLY A 94 13.03 -0.44 -22.06
C GLY A 94 11.86 -1.41 -22.22
N ILE A 95 10.74 -1.03 -21.61
CA ILE A 95 9.52 -1.83 -21.51
C ILE A 95 8.40 -1.20 -22.32
N LYS A 96 7.54 -2.03 -22.91
CA LYS A 96 6.28 -1.61 -23.52
C LYS A 96 5.20 -1.48 -22.46
N TYR A 97 4.97 -2.55 -21.71
CA TYR A 97 3.95 -2.61 -20.67
C TYR A 97 4.19 -3.77 -19.70
N LEU A 98 3.48 -3.73 -18.57
CA LEU A 98 3.32 -4.87 -17.67
C LEU A 98 2.02 -5.60 -18.03
N TYR A 99 2.06 -6.93 -18.01
CA TYR A 99 0.88 -7.74 -18.30
C TYR A 99 0.75 -8.91 -17.33
N LEU A 100 -0.46 -9.45 -17.26
CA LEU A 100 -0.78 -10.67 -16.56
C LEU A 100 -1.22 -11.73 -17.57
N THR A 101 -0.94 -12.99 -17.27
CA THR A 101 -1.61 -14.08 -17.97
C THR A 101 -3.09 -14.11 -17.54
N HIS A 102 -3.95 -14.73 -18.34
CA HIS A 102 -5.36 -14.92 -17.96
C HIS A 102 -5.49 -15.57 -16.58
N LYS A 103 -4.72 -16.64 -16.34
CA LYS A 103 -4.69 -17.37 -15.08
C LYS A 103 -4.28 -16.49 -13.91
N ASP A 104 -3.23 -15.67 -14.09
CA ASP A 104 -2.74 -14.79 -13.02
C ASP A 104 -3.70 -13.63 -12.75
N ARG A 105 -4.36 -13.11 -13.79
CA ARG A 105 -5.42 -12.11 -13.63
C ARG A 105 -6.62 -12.67 -12.87
N GLU A 106 -7.06 -13.87 -13.19
CA GLU A 106 -8.15 -14.55 -12.46
C GLU A 106 -7.77 -14.75 -10.99
N ALA A 107 -6.54 -15.20 -10.72
CA ALA A 107 -6.05 -15.39 -9.35
C ALA A 107 -5.97 -14.09 -8.54
N LEU A 108 -5.73 -12.95 -9.18
CA LEU A 108 -5.65 -11.64 -8.52
C LEU A 108 -7.01 -10.96 -8.33
N GLY A 109 -8.05 -11.36 -9.07
CA GLY A 109 -9.40 -10.83 -8.91
C GLY A 109 -9.44 -9.30 -8.94
N ASP A 110 -10.15 -8.70 -8.00
CA ASP A 110 -10.34 -7.24 -7.92
C ASP A 110 -9.12 -6.49 -7.38
N SER A 111 -8.02 -7.19 -7.05
CA SER A 111 -6.78 -6.55 -6.62
C SER A 111 -6.05 -5.84 -7.77
N VAL A 112 -6.50 -6.04 -9.01
CA VAL A 112 -5.91 -5.41 -10.21
C VAL A 112 -7.00 -4.96 -11.19
N VAL A 113 -6.77 -3.79 -11.77
CA VAL A 113 -7.51 -3.30 -12.94
C VAL A 113 -6.64 -3.54 -14.16
N THR A 114 -7.19 -4.17 -15.20
CA THR A 114 -6.45 -4.57 -16.40
C THR A 114 -7.25 -4.32 -17.66
N GLU A 115 -6.58 -3.94 -18.74
CA GLU A 115 -7.16 -3.88 -20.08
C GLU A 115 -6.78 -5.13 -20.89
N ARG A 116 -7.63 -5.56 -21.83
CA ARG A 116 -7.32 -6.71 -22.68
C ARG A 116 -6.57 -6.23 -23.93
N VAL A 117 -5.33 -6.68 -24.08
CA VAL A 117 -4.50 -6.41 -25.27
C VAL A 117 -4.31 -7.72 -26.04
N VAL A 118 -4.66 -7.74 -27.32
CA VAL A 118 -4.45 -8.92 -28.17
C VAL A 118 -3.13 -8.78 -28.90
N VAL A 119 -2.16 -9.63 -28.56
CA VAL A 119 -0.81 -9.56 -29.14
C VAL A 119 -0.54 -10.77 -30.02
N ARG A 120 -0.06 -10.55 -31.24
CA ARG A 120 0.41 -11.62 -32.12
C ARG A 120 1.86 -11.96 -31.78
N LEU A 121 2.05 -13.06 -31.05
CA LEU A 121 3.37 -13.49 -30.60
C LEU A 121 4.10 -14.35 -31.65
N SER A 122 5.41 -14.11 -31.80
CA SER A 122 6.31 -15.02 -32.52
C SER A 122 6.37 -16.39 -31.84
N ALA A 123 6.82 -17.43 -32.56
CA ALA A 123 6.91 -18.79 -32.01
C ALA A 123 7.88 -18.87 -30.81
N ALA A 124 9.03 -18.20 -30.90
CA ALA A 124 9.99 -18.07 -29.80
C ALA A 124 9.37 -17.37 -28.58
N ARG A 125 8.59 -16.32 -28.81
CA ARG A 125 7.93 -15.56 -27.73
C ARG A 125 6.78 -16.34 -27.07
N ARG A 126 6.07 -17.18 -27.82
CA ARG A 126 5.07 -18.13 -27.26
C ARG A 126 5.68 -19.16 -26.32
N ALA A 127 6.89 -19.64 -26.62
CA ALA A 127 7.61 -20.57 -25.76
C ALA A 127 8.06 -19.92 -24.44
N LEU A 128 8.56 -18.67 -24.51
CA LEU A 128 9.00 -17.91 -23.34
C LEU A 128 7.86 -17.47 -22.42
N GLN A 129 6.70 -17.09 -22.98
CA GLN A 129 5.57 -16.59 -22.20
C GLN A 129 4.63 -17.69 -21.69
N GLY A 130 4.85 -18.96 -22.09
CA GLY A 130 4.01 -20.08 -21.66
C GLY A 130 2.60 -19.98 -22.25
N GLY A 131 2.49 -19.95 -23.58
CA GLY A 131 1.25 -20.25 -24.32
C GLY A 131 -0.07 -19.69 -23.75
N GLY A 132 -0.22 -18.37 -23.69
CA GLY A 132 -1.50 -17.74 -23.32
C GLY A 132 -1.59 -16.28 -23.79
N LEU A 133 -2.80 -15.81 -24.12
CA LEU A 133 -3.04 -14.38 -24.38
C LEU A 133 -2.74 -13.59 -23.09
N GLY A 134 -1.84 -12.60 -23.18
CA GLY A 134 -1.60 -11.63 -22.12
C GLY A 134 -2.73 -10.60 -22.07
N ILE A 135 -3.03 -10.09 -20.88
CA ILE A 135 -3.96 -8.99 -20.62
C ILE A 135 -3.10 -7.90 -19.94
N GLY A 136 -2.93 -6.74 -20.58
CA GLY A 136 -2.03 -5.66 -20.15
C GLY A 136 -2.71 -4.29 -20.30
N ALA A 137 -2.29 -3.30 -19.53
CA ALA A 137 -2.82 -1.93 -19.65
C ALA A 137 -2.00 -1.13 -20.68
N GLU A 138 -2.66 -0.54 -21.69
CA GLU A 138 -2.04 0.51 -22.51
C GLU A 138 -2.58 1.87 -22.07
N SER A 139 -1.69 2.82 -21.79
CA SER A 139 -2.01 4.25 -21.85
C SER A 139 -1.40 4.76 -23.15
N GLY A 140 -2.24 4.91 -24.17
CA GLY A 140 -1.82 5.21 -25.54
C GLY A 140 -1.00 6.50 -25.68
N PHE A 141 -0.06 6.45 -26.61
CA PHE A 141 0.27 7.55 -27.50
C PHE A 141 0.48 6.93 -28.88
N GLU A 142 -0.54 7.05 -29.74
CA GLU A 142 -0.34 6.91 -31.18
C GLU A 142 0.49 8.13 -31.63
N SER A 143 1.70 7.89 -32.12
CA SER A 143 2.34 8.82 -33.04
C SER A 143 2.18 8.25 -34.43
N ASP A 144 1.26 8.85 -35.20
CA ASP A 144 1.13 8.64 -36.63
C ASP A 144 2.50 8.76 -37.31
N GLU A 145 2.90 7.73 -38.06
CA GLU A 145 3.88 7.92 -39.13
C GLU A 145 3.20 8.67 -40.27
N ALA A 146 3.70 9.88 -40.55
CA ALA A 146 3.58 10.50 -41.85
C ALA A 146 4.92 11.19 -42.18
N GLY A 147 5.68 10.60 -43.11
CA GLY A 147 6.92 11.14 -43.65
C GLY A 147 7.78 10.08 -44.32
#